data_AF-A0A1I7K258-F1
#
_entry.id   AF-A0A1I7K258-F1
#
_cell.length_a   1.000
_cell.length_b   1.000
_cell.length_c   1.000
_cell.angle_alpha   90.00
_cell.angle_beta   90.00
_cell.angle_gamma   90.00
#
_symmetry.space_group_name_H-M   'P 1'
#
loop_
_entity.id
_entity.type
_entity.pdbx_description
1 polymer ?
#
loop_
_entity_poly.entity_id
_entity_poly.type
_entity_poly.pdbx_seq_one_letter_code
_entity_poly.pdbx_strand_id
1 'polypeptide(L)' 'MTQLWETSENEERAKAEKQNVKFITVDKMTFQEAVKPMYDDIAKTNPELSEMVDRIRTIE' A
#
# COMPACT_ATOMS: atom_id res chain seq x y z
N MET A 1 -14.64 -11.42 7.79
CA MET A 1 -13.16 -11.52 7.68
C MET A 1 -12.52 -10.15 7.91
N THR A 2 -12.89 -9.11 7.16
CA THR A 2 -12.34 -7.75 7.29
C THR A 2 -12.40 -7.20 8.72
N GLN A 3 -13.53 -7.31 9.42
CA GLN A 3 -13.68 -6.78 10.79
C GLN A 3 -12.80 -7.48 11.83
N LEU A 4 -12.61 -8.80 11.72
CA LEU A 4 -11.72 -9.54 12.63
C LEU A 4 -10.26 -9.17 12.37
N TRP A 5 -9.91 -8.94 11.10
CA TRP A 5 -8.59 -8.48 10.71
C TRP A 5 -8.30 -7.06 11.21
N GLU A 6 -9.22 -6.12 10.99
CA GLU A 6 -9.11 -4.74 11.48
C GLU A 6 -8.99 -4.70 13.01
N THR A 7 -9.77 -5.54 13.72
CA THR A 7 -9.67 -5.66 15.18
C THR A 7 -8.27 -6.12 15.59
N SER A 8 -7.74 -7.16 14.93
CA SER A 8 -6.39 -7.66 15.19
C SER A 8 -5.31 -6.61 14.91
N GLU A 9 -5.39 -5.86 13.81
CA GLU A 9 -4.42 -4.81 13.49
C GLU A 9 -4.41 -3.70 14.56
N ASN A 10 -5.60 -3.30 15.03
CA ASN A 10 -5.73 -2.29 16.06
C ASN A 10 -5.17 -2.76 17.42
N GLU A 11 -5.41 -4.01 17.79
CA GLU A 11 -4.88 -4.60 19.02
C GLU A 11 -3.35 -4.66 19.01
N GLU A 12 -2.74 -5.09 17.90
CA GLU A 12 -1.29 -5.18 17.77
C GLU A 12 -0.64 -3.79 17.73
N ARG A 13 -1.26 -2.82 17.05
CA ARG A 13 -0.80 -1.42 17.09
C ARG A 13 -0.79 -0.88 18.52
N ALA A 14 -1.86 -1.09 19.28
CA ALA A 14 -1.95 -0.64 20.67
C ALA A 14 -0.89 -1.30 21.58
N LYS A 15 -0.52 -2.56 21.33
CA LYS A 15 0.58 -3.23 22.05
C LYS A 15 1.93 -2.58 21.73
N ALA A 16 2.20 -2.27 20.47
CA ALA A 16 3.44 -1.62 20.04
C ALA A 16 3.58 -0.19 20.63
N GLU A 17 2.49 0.57 20.68
CA GLU A 17 2.48 1.91 21.31
C GLU A 17 2.84 1.83 22.80
N LYS A 18 2.33 0.82 23.53
CA LYS A 18 2.71 0.56 24.94
C LYS A 18 4.17 0.17 25.13
N GLN A 19 4.83 -0.32 24.08
CA GLN A 19 6.26 -0.62 24.06
C GLN A 19 7.12 0.59 23.65
N ASN A 20 6.53 1.79 23.57
CA ASN A 20 7.16 3.04 23.16
C ASN A 20 7.58 3.09 21.67
N VAL A 21 6.93 2.27 20.82
CA VAL A 21 7.11 2.39 19.36
C VAL A 21 6.49 3.70 18.87
N LYS A 22 7.23 4.43 18.05
CA LYS A 22 6.77 5.68 17.44
C LYS A 22 6.19 5.40 16.06
N PHE A 23 4.89 5.62 15.92
CA PHE A 23 4.23 5.60 14.62
C PHE A 23 4.34 6.97 13.97
N ILE A 24 4.94 7.02 12.78
CA ILE A 24 5.06 8.25 12.00
C ILE A 24 4.02 8.26 10.89
N THR A 25 3.53 9.46 10.58
CA THR A 25 2.74 9.68 9.37
C THR A 25 3.69 10.08 8.26
N VAL A 26 3.56 9.45 7.10
CA VAL A 26 4.38 9.73 5.92
C VAL A 26 3.55 10.40 4.84
N ASP A 27 4.19 11.25 4.05
CA ASP A 27 3.58 11.78 2.83
C ASP A 27 3.53 10.68 1.77
N LYS A 28 2.37 10.04 1.64
CA LYS A 28 2.16 8.94 0.70
C LYS A 28 2.30 9.37 -0.76
N MET A 29 2.02 10.62 -1.11
CA MET A 29 2.08 11.09 -2.50
C MET A 29 3.51 11.06 -3.03
N THR A 30 4.47 11.57 -2.24
CA THR A 30 5.88 11.54 -2.61
C THR A 30 6.38 10.11 -2.87
N PHE A 31 5.96 9.14 -2.05
CA PHE A 31 6.34 7.74 -2.28
C PHE A 31 5.67 7.15 -3.53
N GLN A 32 4.40 7.45 -3.76
CA GLN A 32 3.67 6.99 -4.96
C GLN A 32 4.31 7.52 -6.25
N GLU A 33 4.73 8.79 -6.25
CA GLU A 33 5.44 9.39 -7.38
C GLU A 33 6.81 8.76 -7.59
N ALA A 34 7.56 8.52 -6.51
CA ALA A 34 8.89 7.91 -6.56
C ALA A 34 8.89 6.51 -7.17
N VAL A 35 7.80 5.73 -6.98
CA VAL A 35 7.67 4.38 -7.54
C VAL A 35 7.06 4.33 -8.93
N LYS A 36 6.64 5.47 -9.50
CA LYS A 36 6.06 5.54 -10.85
C LYS A 36 6.89 4.82 -11.94
N PRO A 37 8.24 4.91 -11.95
CA PRO A 37 9.05 4.20 -12.94
C PRO A 37 8.83 2.69 -12.95
N MET A 38 8.46 2.08 -11.82
CA MET A 38 8.16 0.65 -11.76
C MET A 38 6.95 0.28 -12.63
N TYR A 39 5.94 1.15 -12.70
CA TYR A 39 4.79 0.95 -13.58
C TYR A 39 5.17 1.16 -15.05
N ASP A 40 6.00 2.16 -15.34
CA ASP A 40 6.51 2.42 -16.69
C ASP A 40 7.34 1.22 -17.21
N ASP A 41 8.05 0.53 -16.32
CA ASP A 41 8.81 -0.67 -16.65
C ASP A 41 7.92 -1.90 -16.87
N ILE A 42 6.84 -2.06 -16.09
CA ILE A 42 5.84 -3.11 -16.33
C ILE A 42 5.21 -2.96 -17.71
N ALA A 43 4.84 -1.73 -18.10
CA ALA A 43 4.27 -1.46 -19.42
C ALA A 43 5.19 -1.90 -20.59
N LYS A 44 6.51 -1.81 -20.40
CA LYS A 44 7.51 -2.23 -21.40
C LYS A 44 7.80 -3.73 -21.37
N THR A 45 7.81 -4.34 -20.18
CA THR A 45 8.30 -5.71 -19.97
C THR A 45 7.18 -6.74 -19.95
N ASN A 46 5.96 -6.37 -19.54
CA ASN A 46 4.80 -7.24 -19.49
C ASN A 46 3.49 -6.45 -19.73
N PRO A 47 3.12 -6.25 -21.01
CA PRO A 47 1.94 -5.45 -21.38
C PRO A 47 0.61 -6.00 -20.85
N GLU A 48 0.44 -7.33 -20.79
CA GLU A 48 -0.79 -7.96 -20.26
C GLU A 48 -0.96 -7.67 -18.76
N LEU A 49 0.15 -7.74 -18.00
CA LEU A 49 0.15 -7.36 -16.59
C LEU A 49 -0.12 -5.87 -16.41
N SER A 50 0.43 -5.01 -17.29
CA SER A 50 0.17 -3.57 -17.27
C SER A 50 -1.32 -3.26 -17.40
N GLU A 51 -2.02 -3.93 -18.33
CA GLU A 51 -3.45 -3.75 -18.52
C GLU A 51 -4.26 -4.16 -17.28
N MET A 52 -3.89 -5.26 -16.62
CA MET A 52 -4.54 -5.67 -15.36
C MET A 52 -4.31 -4.65 -14.24
N VAL A 53 -3.10 -4.10 -14.14
CA VAL A 53 -2.77 -3.07 -13.14
C VAL A 53 -3.60 -1.82 -13.37
N ASP A 54 -3.75 -1.36 -14.61
CA ASP A 54 -4.56 -0.19 -14.95
C ASP A 54 -6.04 -0.40 -14.60
N ARG A 55 -6.55 -1.62 -14.79
CA ARG A 55 -7.91 -1.99 -14.37
C ARG A 55 -8.09 -1.96 -12.85
N ILE A 56 -7.09 -2.37 -12.06
CA ILE A 56 -7.18 -2.33 -10.59
C ILE A 56 -7.14 -0.88 -10.09
N ARG A 57 -6.29 -0.03 -10.69
CA ARG A 57 -6.12 1.37 -10.28
C ARG A 57 -7.32 2.26 -10.56
N THR A 58 -8.25 1.80 -11.39
CA THR A 58 -9.48 2.52 -11.77
C THR A 58 -10.70 2.11 -10.94
N ILE A 59 -10.54 1.17 -9.99
CA ILE A 59 -11.58 0.79 -9.04
C ILE A 59 -11.54 1.77 -7.86
N GLU A 60 -12.67 2.45 -7.60
CA GLU A 60 -12.90 3.30 -6.42
C GLU A 60 -13.25 2.50 -5.17
#